data_AF-A0A450VZU5-F1
#
_entry.id   AF-A0A450VZU5-F1
#
_cell.length_a   1.000
_cell.length_b   1.000
_cell.length_c   1.000
_cell.angle_alpha   90.00
_cell.angle_beta   90.00
_cell.angle_gamma   90.00
#
_symmetry.space_group_name_H-M   'P 1'
#
loop_
_entity.id
_entity.type
_entity.pdbx_description
1 polymer ?
#
loop_
_entity_poly.entity_id
_entity_poly.type
_entity_poly.pdbx_seq_one_letter_code
_entity_poly.pdbx_strand_id
1 'polypeptide(L)'
;MLLNHLSKIADHRRSEGRRYPLNYILLFSVLAILSGATSYRKIQRFIAAHRVRLNELFSLKWKRVPAHTTVRSILQGVNANELEEAFRGYSKALLETKPTSDALTAVAIDGKTLRGSFDYFNDQKAAQILSAFCHNEKLILAHLPALPQIEWVMLA
;
A
#
# COMPACT_ATOMS: atom_id res chain seq x y z
N MET A 1 6.72 9.19 -7.28
CA MET A 1 6.60 7.93 -6.52
C MET A 1 5.66 8.10 -5.31
N LEU A 2 4.67 7.22 -5.13
CA LEU A 2 3.77 7.21 -3.96
C LEU A 2 4.54 7.16 -2.63
N LEU A 3 5.64 6.40 -2.61
CA LEU A 3 6.52 6.28 -1.44
C LEU A 3 7.01 7.63 -0.89
N ASN A 4 7.26 8.62 -1.76
CA ASN A 4 7.71 9.97 -1.37
C ASN A 4 6.62 10.80 -0.70
N HIS A 5 5.36 10.48 -0.97
CA HIS A 5 4.24 11.12 -0.29
C HIS A 5 3.99 10.42 1.05
N LEU A 6 4.06 9.09 1.09
CA LEU A 6 3.93 8.32 2.34
C LEU A 6 5.05 8.63 3.34
N SER A 7 6.24 9.03 2.89
CA SER A 7 7.34 9.43 3.77
C SER A 7 7.10 10.77 4.48
N LYS A 8 6.08 11.55 4.09
CA LYS A 8 5.70 12.81 4.76
C LYS A 8 4.85 12.59 6.01
N ILE A 9 4.28 11.39 6.16
CA ILE A 9 3.42 11.04 7.30
C ILE A 9 4.28 10.88 8.55
N ALA A 10 3.87 11.50 9.65
CA ALA A 10 4.62 11.46 10.89
C ALA A 10 4.60 10.04 11.49
N ASP A 11 5.77 9.54 11.92
CA ASP A 11 5.86 8.26 12.60
C ASP A 11 5.47 8.40 14.07
N HIS A 12 4.22 8.05 14.38
CA HIS A 12 3.64 8.07 15.74
C HIS A 12 4.37 7.17 16.74
N ARG A 13 5.20 6.24 16.28
CA ARG A 13 5.88 5.26 17.13
C ARG A 13 7.11 5.89 17.78
N ARG A 14 7.44 5.41 18.98
CA ARG A 14 8.73 5.70 19.65
C ARG A 14 9.91 5.16 18.84
N SER A 15 11.10 5.76 19.02
CA SER A 15 12.35 5.40 18.31
C SER A 15 12.64 3.91 18.34
N GLU A 16 12.43 3.26 19.48
CA GLU A 16 12.70 1.83 19.71
C GLU A 16 11.77 0.92 18.88
N GLY A 17 10.60 1.43 18.48
CA GLY A 17 9.60 0.70 17.70
C GLY A 17 9.74 0.84 16.18
N ARG A 18 10.76 1.56 15.69
CA ARG A 18 10.93 1.93 14.26
C ARG A 18 11.81 0.95 13.48
N ARG A 19 11.80 -0.34 13.83
CA ARG A 19 12.52 -1.39 13.08
C ARG A 19 12.07 -1.47 11.62
N TYR A 20 10.78 -1.24 11.37
CA TYR A 20 10.19 -1.23 10.03
C TYR A 20 9.73 0.20 9.73
N PRO A 21 10.31 0.89 8.72
CA PRO A 21 9.91 2.26 8.42
C PRO A 21 8.44 2.36 8.02
N LEU A 22 7.75 3.40 8.49
CA LEU A 22 6.30 3.55 8.38
C LEU A 22 5.84 3.56 6.92
N ASN A 23 6.50 4.35 6.08
CA ASN A 23 6.19 4.51 4.67
C ASN A 23 6.19 3.17 3.89
N TYR A 24 7.12 2.26 4.17
CA TYR A 24 7.14 0.94 3.53
C TYR A 24 6.03 0.02 4.04
N ILE A 25 5.71 0.08 5.34
CA ILE A 25 4.60 -0.70 5.89
C ILE A 25 3.27 -0.24 5.27
N LEU A 26 3.08 1.06 5.10
CA LEU A 26 1.92 1.62 4.43
C LEU A 26 1.85 1.19 2.96
N LEU A 27 2.96 1.34 2.23
CA LEU A 27 3.05 0.93 0.83
C LEU A 27 2.76 -0.56 0.67
N PHE A 28 3.36 -1.43 1.48
CA PHE A 28 3.17 -2.87 1.34
C PHE A 28 1.79 -3.32 1.80
N SER A 29 1.18 -2.62 2.75
CA SER A 29 -0.22 -2.87 3.14
C SER A 29 -1.15 -2.56 1.98
N VAL A 30 -0.94 -1.42 1.30
CA VAL A 30 -1.65 -1.08 0.06
C VAL A 30 -1.48 -2.18 -0.99
N LEU A 31 -0.24 -2.57 -1.31
CA LEU A 31 0.02 -3.61 -2.33
C LEU A 31 -0.63 -4.95 -1.97
N ALA A 32 -0.61 -5.33 -0.69
CA ALA A 32 -1.24 -6.54 -0.22
C ALA A 32 -2.76 -6.51 -0.44
N ILE A 33 -3.41 -5.38 -0.16
CA ILE A 33 -4.86 -5.25 -0.28
C ILE A 33 -5.27 -5.19 -1.75
N LEU A 34 -4.49 -4.51 -2.59
CA LEU A 34 -4.62 -4.60 -4.05
C LEU A 34 -4.52 -6.03 -4.57
N SER A 35 -3.78 -6.88 -3.86
CA SER A 35 -3.65 -8.31 -4.15
C SER A 35 -4.69 -9.18 -3.41
N GLY A 36 -5.75 -8.58 -2.86
CA GLY A 36 -6.86 -9.29 -2.20
C GLY A 36 -6.67 -9.57 -0.69
N ALA A 37 -5.72 -8.90 -0.03
CA ALA A 37 -5.57 -9.04 1.42
C ALA A 37 -6.70 -8.33 2.18
N THR A 38 -7.54 -9.12 2.85
CA THR A 38 -8.68 -8.63 3.66
C THR A 38 -8.42 -8.64 5.17
N SER A 39 -7.18 -8.88 5.62
CA SER A 39 -6.84 -8.90 7.04
C SER A 39 -5.35 -8.62 7.29
N TYR A 40 -4.99 -8.20 8.50
CA TYR A 40 -3.58 -8.01 8.88
C TYR A 40 -2.72 -9.26 8.71
N ARG A 41 -3.31 -10.46 8.90
CA ARG A 41 -2.60 -11.74 8.65
C ARG A 41 -2.36 -11.93 7.16
N LYS A 42 -3.33 -11.61 6.30
CA LYS A 42 -3.14 -11.67 4.85
C LYS A 42 -2.11 -10.63 4.38
N ILE A 43 -2.09 -9.43 4.97
CA ILE A 43 -1.05 -8.43 4.72
C ILE A 43 0.33 -8.98 5.11
N GLN A 44 0.47 -9.53 6.32
CA GLN A 44 1.72 -10.18 6.74
C GLN A 44 2.15 -11.27 5.76
N ARG A 45 1.22 -12.14 5.34
CA ARG A 45 1.48 -13.23 4.38
C ARG A 45 1.95 -12.70 3.04
N PHE A 46 1.33 -11.65 2.53
CA PHE A 46 1.74 -10.99 1.29
C PHE A 46 3.17 -10.47 1.39
N ILE A 47 3.50 -9.74 2.47
CA ILE A 47 4.84 -9.21 2.70
C ILE A 47 5.85 -10.35 2.83
N ALA A 48 5.48 -11.45 3.51
CA ALA A 48 6.34 -12.62 3.65
C ALA A 48 6.65 -13.28 2.31
N ALA A 49 5.62 -13.52 1.50
CA ALA A 49 5.75 -14.14 0.19
C ALA A 49 6.61 -13.30 -0.77
N HIS A 50 6.53 -11.97 -0.68
CA HIS A 50 7.25 -11.06 -1.58
C HIS A 50 8.49 -10.41 -0.96
N ARG A 51 8.91 -10.80 0.25
CA ARG A 51 9.95 -10.10 1.03
C ARG A 51 11.25 -9.88 0.26
N VAL A 52 11.73 -10.92 -0.43
CA VAL A 52 12.99 -10.85 -1.19
C VAL A 52 12.89 -9.80 -2.29
N ARG A 53 11.82 -9.88 -3.10
CA ARG A 53 11.56 -8.94 -4.18
C ARG A 53 11.32 -7.51 -3.69
N LEU A 54 10.56 -7.34 -2.60
CA LEU A 54 10.35 -6.02 -1.99
C LEU A 54 11.65 -5.43 -1.44
N ASN A 55 12.55 -6.27 -0.91
CA ASN A 55 13.87 -5.82 -0.49
C ASN A 55 14.71 -5.34 -1.67
N GLU A 56 14.71 -6.06 -2.79
CA GLU A 56 15.44 -5.66 -4.00
C GLU A 56 14.89 -4.37 -4.59
N LEU A 57 13.56 -4.28 -4.76
CA LEU A 57 12.88 -3.13 -5.37
C LEU A 57 13.08 -1.83 -4.60
N PHE A 58 13.16 -1.90 -3.28
CA PHE A 58 13.23 -0.74 -2.40
C PHE A 58 14.55 -0.65 -1.64
N SER A 59 15.57 -1.43 -2.03
CA SER A 59 16.88 -1.49 -1.38
C SER A 59 16.81 -1.71 0.14
N LEU A 60 15.84 -2.52 0.60
CA LEU A 60 15.62 -2.82 2.02
C LEU A 60 16.45 -4.03 2.46
N LYS A 61 16.80 -4.06 3.74
CA LYS A 61 17.55 -5.17 4.37
C LYS A 61 16.71 -5.92 5.40
N TRP A 62 15.41 -6.08 5.16
CA TRP A 62 14.52 -6.77 6.11
C TRP A 62 14.82 -8.27 6.14
N LYS A 63 15.39 -8.75 7.24
CA LYS A 63 15.65 -10.18 7.48
C LYS A 63 14.38 -10.97 7.84
N ARG A 64 13.42 -10.31 8.48
CA ARG A 64 12.12 -10.86 8.89
C ARG A 64 11.03 -9.85 8.53
N VAL A 65 9.81 -10.33 8.35
CA VAL A 65 8.65 -9.46 8.19
C VAL A 65 8.08 -9.06 9.56
N PRO A 66 7.40 -7.90 9.66
CA PRO A 66 6.62 -7.58 10.86
C PRO A 66 5.56 -8.65 11.12
N ALA A 67 5.31 -8.98 12.39
CA ALA A 67 4.16 -9.81 12.74
C ALA A 67 2.85 -9.07 12.42
N HIS A 68 1.75 -9.79 12.16
CA HIS A 68 0.46 -9.16 11.90
C HIS A 68 0.00 -8.23 13.03
N THR A 69 0.37 -8.50 14.28
CA THR A 69 0.11 -7.61 15.43
C THR A 69 0.91 -6.31 15.33
N THR A 70 2.17 -6.37 14.86
CA THR A 70 2.99 -5.20 14.56
C THR A 70 2.39 -4.39 13.41
N VAL A 71 1.99 -5.05 12.32
CA VAL A 71 1.30 -4.39 11.20
C VAL A 71 0.03 -3.70 11.68
N ARG A 72 -0.79 -4.39 12.48
CA ARG A 72 -2.00 -3.82 13.08
C ARG A 72 -1.69 -2.58 13.91
N SER A 73 -0.77 -2.68 14.87
CA SER A 73 -0.42 -1.57 15.75
C SER A 73 0.11 -0.36 14.98
N ILE A 74 0.91 -0.59 13.93
CA ILE A 74 1.40 0.48 13.06
C ILE A 74 0.23 1.17 12.35
N LEU A 75 -0.60 0.40 11.63
CA LEU A 75 -1.70 0.95 10.84
C LEU A 75 -2.75 1.65 11.70
N GLN A 76 -3.07 1.10 12.87
CA GLN A 76 -4.02 1.72 13.80
C GLN A 76 -3.53 3.04 14.40
N GLY A 77 -2.23 3.29 14.47
CA GLY A 77 -1.74 4.58 14.97
C GLY A 77 -1.57 5.65 13.89
N VAL A 78 -1.75 5.31 12.62
CA VAL A 78 -1.65 6.29 11.53
C VAL A 78 -2.81 7.26 11.58
N ASN A 79 -2.50 8.54 11.39
CA ASN A 79 -3.47 9.60 11.21
C ASN A 79 -4.12 9.48 9.82
N ALA A 80 -5.44 9.28 9.78
CA ALA A 80 -6.18 9.12 8.53
C ALA A 80 -6.09 10.38 7.64
N ASN A 81 -6.06 11.58 8.23
CA ASN A 81 -6.00 12.84 7.49
C ASN A 81 -4.64 13.03 6.81
N GLU A 82 -3.53 12.75 7.51
CA GLU A 82 -2.18 12.81 6.92
C GLU A 82 -2.01 11.80 5.79
N LEU A 83 -2.60 10.62 5.94
CA LEU A 83 -2.59 9.62 4.89
C LEU A 83 -3.38 10.08 3.67
N GLU A 84 -4.59 10.60 3.87
CA GLU A 84 -5.40 11.17 2.79
C GLU A 84 -4.66 12.30 2.07
N GLU A 85 -4.02 13.21 2.80
CA GLU A 85 -3.25 14.30 2.24
C GLU A 85 -2.05 13.80 1.42
N ALA A 86 -1.33 12.80 1.91
CA ALA A 86 -0.25 12.15 1.16
C ALA A 86 -0.76 11.58 -0.17
N PHE A 87 -1.90 10.89 -0.16
CA PHE A 87 -2.52 10.35 -1.38
C PHE A 87 -3.02 11.44 -2.32
N ARG A 88 -3.68 12.49 -1.80
CA ARG A 88 -4.13 13.64 -2.58
C ARG A 88 -2.95 14.34 -3.26
N GLY A 89 -1.85 14.52 -2.55
CA GLY A 89 -0.61 15.04 -3.10
C GLY A 89 -0.04 14.16 -4.21
N TYR A 90 -0.08 12.83 -4.05
CA TYR A 90 0.37 11.90 -5.09
C TYR A 90 -0.52 11.96 -6.33
N SER A 91 -1.85 11.98 -6.17
CA SER A 91 -2.81 12.11 -7.27
C SER A 91 -2.59 13.41 -8.04
N LYS A 92 -2.36 14.53 -7.35
CA LYS A 92 -2.08 15.83 -7.99
C LYS A 92 -0.77 15.81 -8.80
N ALA A 93 0.31 15.31 -8.20
CA ALA A 93 1.60 15.21 -8.88
C ALA A 93 1.55 14.32 -10.14
N LEU A 94 0.67 13.32 -10.15
CA LEU A 94 0.52 12.43 -11.29
C LEU A 94 -0.33 13.03 -12.42
N LEU A 95 -1.28 13.92 -12.10
CA LEU A 95 -2.04 14.69 -13.08
C LEU A 95 -1.18 15.76 -13.76
N GLU A 96 -0.27 16.39 -12.99
CA GLU A 96 0.63 17.44 -13.50
C GLU A 96 1.77 16.89 -14.39
N THR A 97 2.09 15.60 -14.29
CA THR A 97 3.20 14.98 -15.01
C THR A 97 2.82 14.31 -16.34
N LYS A 98 1.55 14.39 -16.79
CA LYS A 98 1.12 13.77 -18.05
C LYS A 98 0.19 14.65 -18.88
N PRO A 99 0.68 15.29 -19.95
CA PRO A 99 -0.15 15.63 -21.09
C PRO A 99 -0.39 14.35 -21.91
N THR A 100 -1.65 14.11 -22.25
CA THR A 100 -2.19 13.23 -23.29
C THR A 100 -1.18 12.43 -24.13
N SER A 101 -1.07 11.11 -23.93
CA SER A 101 -0.81 10.11 -25.00
C SER A 101 -0.84 8.70 -24.42
N ASP A 102 -1.34 7.78 -25.24
CA ASP A 102 -1.55 6.36 -25.00
C ASP A 102 -0.33 5.62 -24.43
N ALA A 103 -0.58 4.46 -23.81
CA ALA A 103 0.39 3.54 -23.20
C ALA A 103 0.80 3.82 -21.75
N LEU A 104 -0.12 4.38 -20.95
CA LEU A 104 -0.23 3.84 -19.59
C LEU A 104 -1.31 2.80 -19.58
N THR A 105 -0.87 1.55 -19.43
CA THR A 105 -1.64 0.49 -18.79
C THR A 105 -1.86 0.91 -17.33
N ALA A 106 -2.63 1.98 -17.13
CA ALA A 106 -3.29 2.28 -15.89
C ALA A 106 -4.23 1.11 -15.68
N VAL A 107 -3.81 0.13 -14.89
CA VAL A 107 -4.74 -0.82 -14.33
C VAL A 107 -5.65 0.02 -13.44
N ALA A 108 -6.79 0.42 -13.99
CA ALA A 108 -7.89 0.95 -13.23
C ALA A 108 -8.27 -0.17 -12.27
N ILE A 109 -7.79 -0.09 -11.03
CA ILE A 109 -8.25 -0.96 -9.98
C ILE A 109 -9.67 -0.50 -9.73
N ASP A 110 -10.65 -1.30 -10.17
CA ASP A 110 -12.06 -0.98 -9.92
C ASP A 110 -12.19 -0.80 -8.41
N GLY A 111 -12.65 0.37 -8.00
CA GLY A 111 -12.82 0.69 -6.60
C GLY A 111 -13.72 -0.27 -5.86
N LYS A 112 -14.52 -1.04 -6.60
CA LYS A 112 -15.32 -2.15 -6.08
C LYS A 112 -14.48 -3.30 -5.56
N THR A 113 -13.34 -3.63 -6.17
CA THR A 113 -12.43 -4.70 -5.71
C THR A 113 -11.67 -4.27 -4.43
N LEU A 114 -11.27 -3.00 -4.39
CA LEU A 114 -10.66 -2.38 -3.22
C LEU A 114 -11.67 -2.22 -2.08
N ARG A 115 -12.81 -1.57 -2.34
CA ARG A 115 -13.95 -1.44 -1.42
C ARG A 115 -14.40 -2.80 -0.90
N GLY A 116 -14.55 -3.80 -1.76
CA GLY A 116 -14.87 -5.16 -1.34
C GLY A 116 -13.83 -5.73 -0.36
N SER A 117 -12.53 -5.58 -0.66
CA SER A 117 -11.46 -6.03 0.26
C SER A 117 -11.45 -5.26 1.59
N PHE A 118 -11.84 -3.98 1.57
CA PHE A 118 -12.01 -3.14 2.77
C PHE A 118 -13.24 -3.49 3.57
N ASP A 119 -14.36 -3.83 2.93
CA ASP A 119 -15.60 -4.26 3.59
C ASP A 119 -15.38 -5.57 4.35
N TYR A 120 -14.49 -6.44 3.85
CA TYR A 120 -14.02 -7.65 4.56
C TYR A 120 -12.95 -7.37 5.63
N PHE A 121 -12.44 -6.15 5.74
CA PHE A 121 -11.42 -5.79 6.70
C PHE A 121 -12.07 -5.49 8.06
N ASN A 122 -12.04 -6.47 8.96
CA ASN A 122 -12.68 -6.42 10.29
C ASN A 122 -12.18 -5.31 11.25
N ASP A 123 -11.26 -4.44 10.83
CA ASP A 123 -10.77 -3.33 11.65
C ASP A 123 -11.23 -2.00 11.03
N GLN A 124 -12.20 -1.36 11.69
CA GLN A 124 -12.81 -0.12 11.20
C GLN A 124 -11.80 1.00 10.95
N LYS A 125 -10.73 1.08 11.75
CA LYS A 125 -9.73 2.14 11.60
C LYS A 125 -8.86 1.90 10.37
N ALA A 126 -8.44 0.66 10.14
CA ALA A 126 -7.80 0.31 8.88
C ALA A 126 -8.75 0.49 7.69
N ALA A 127 -10.01 0.06 7.79
CA ALA A 127 -10.99 0.26 6.73
C ALA A 127 -11.22 1.76 6.41
N GLN A 128 -11.22 2.65 7.39
CA GLN A 128 -11.31 4.11 7.18
C GLN A 128 -10.06 4.68 6.51
N ILE A 129 -8.88 4.35 7.03
CA ILE A 129 -7.56 4.70 6.47
C ILE A 129 -7.43 4.25 5.01
N LEU A 130 -8.01 3.09 4.70
CA LEU A 130 -7.99 2.49 3.38
C LEU A 130 -9.17 2.92 2.49
N SER A 131 -10.28 3.37 3.06
CA SER A 131 -11.34 4.06 2.31
C SER A 131 -10.87 5.41 1.79
N ALA A 132 -10.01 6.12 2.56
CA ALA A 132 -9.32 7.31 2.07
C ALA A 132 -8.44 7.01 0.83
N PHE A 133 -7.93 5.78 0.72
CA PHE A 133 -7.24 5.30 -0.48
C PHE A 133 -8.21 5.05 -1.66
N CYS A 134 -9.38 4.47 -1.37
CA CYS A 134 -10.46 4.24 -2.33
C CYS A 134 -10.94 5.54 -3.02
N HIS A 135 -10.94 6.64 -2.28
CA HIS A 135 -11.33 7.93 -2.83
C HIS A 135 -10.39 8.45 -3.95
N ASN A 136 -9.17 7.90 -4.07
CA ASN A 136 -8.09 8.42 -4.92
C ASN A 136 -7.58 7.41 -5.99
N GLU A 137 -8.39 6.40 -6.32
CA GLU A 137 -8.02 5.09 -6.91
C GLU A 137 -7.36 5.01 -8.29
N LYS A 138 -7.35 6.07 -9.10
CA LYS A 138 -7.11 5.89 -10.54
C LYS A 138 -5.67 5.53 -10.94
N LEU A 139 -4.71 5.38 -10.02
CA LEU A 139 -3.35 5.82 -10.33
C LEU A 139 -2.16 5.09 -9.64
N ILE A 140 -2.41 4.03 -8.87
CA ILE A 140 -1.41 3.56 -7.88
C ILE A 140 -0.44 2.50 -8.43
N LEU A 141 -0.82 1.78 -9.49
CA LEU A 141 0.03 0.75 -10.11
C LEU A 141 0.93 1.26 -11.25
N ALA A 142 0.70 2.47 -11.77
CA ALA A 142 1.38 3.02 -12.94
C ALA A 142 2.88 3.33 -12.77
N HIS A 143 3.45 3.13 -11.58
CA HIS A 143 4.79 3.61 -11.25
C HIS A 143 5.58 2.67 -10.33
N LEU A 144 5.13 1.43 -10.16
CA LEU A 144 6.03 0.36 -9.75
C LEU A 144 6.91 0.02 -10.97
N PRO A 145 8.23 -0.15 -10.84
CA PRO A 145 9.03 -0.71 -11.93
C PRO A 145 8.36 -2.02 -12.35
N ALA A 146 8.00 -2.10 -13.64
CA ALA A 146 7.12 -3.10 -14.21
C ALA A 146 7.34 -4.47 -13.56
N LEU A 147 6.42 -4.87 -12.67
CA LEU A 147 6.33 -6.26 -12.29
C LEU A 147 5.90 -6.98 -13.58
N PRO A 148 6.62 -7.99 -14.07
CA PRO A 148 6.15 -8.77 -15.21
C PRO A 148 4.73 -9.24 -14.89
N GLN A 149 3.83 -9.00 -15.84
CA GLN A 149 2.43 -9.36 -15.83
C GLN A 149 2.27 -10.76 -15.22
N ILE A 150 1.70 -10.85 -14.01
CA ILE A 150 1.42 -12.14 -13.38
C ILE A 150 0.11 -12.64 -14.00
N GLU A 151 0.21 -13.72 -14.77
CA GLU A 151 -0.92 -14.57 -15.13
C GLU A 151 -1.64 -15.01 -13.86
N TRP A 152 -2.84 -14.49 -13.65
CA TRP A 152 -3.75 -14.93 -12.61
C TRP A 152 -4.48 -16.18 -13.10
N VAL A 153 -3.84 -17.36 -13.04
CA VAL A 153 -4.56 -18.63 -13.20
C VAL A 153 -3.96 -19.68 -12.26
N MET A 154 -4.77 -20.06 -11.26
CA MET A 154 -4.88 -21.41 -10.68
C MET A 154 -3.62 -22.06 -10.10
N LEU A 155 -3.47 -22.02 -8.77
CA LEU A 155 -3.10 -23.18 -7.95
C LEU A 155 -3.81 -22.97 -6.59
N ALA A 156 -4.96 -23.60 -6.33
CA ALA A 156 -5.11 -24.97 -5.85
C ALA A 156 -4.35 -25.20 -4.54
#